data_AF-A0A7C1DVS6-F1
#
_entry.id   AF-A0A7C1DVS6-F1
#
_cell.length_a   1.000
_cell.length_b   1.000
_cell.length_c   1.000
_cell.angle_alpha   90.00
_cell.angle_beta   90.00
_cell.angle_gamma   90.00
#
_symmetry.space_group_name_H-M   'P 1'
#
loop_
_entity.id
_entity.type
_entity.pdbx_description
1 polymer ?
#
loop_
_entity_poly.entity_id
_entity_poly.type
_entity_poly.pdbx_seq_one_letter_code
_entity_poly.pdbx_strand_id
1 'polypeptide(L)'
;IGIAAQALGIAQACLDASLKYAGERRQFRRKISSFGAIQNMLADIATRIEAARLLTYRACSLKRSGGGSAAYSAMAKLNASETAVEAARVGVQIHGGYGYTKAYPVERYYRDAKVCEIYEGTSEVQRMVIARSLLGR
;
A
#
# COMPACT_ATOMS: atom_id res chain seq x y z
N ILE A 1 -13.36 5.50 0.85
CA ILE A 1 -13.45 4.04 0.55
C ILE A 1 -12.95 3.72 -0.85
N GLY A 2 -13.50 4.32 -1.92
CA GLY A 2 -13.03 4.05 -3.29
C GLY A 2 -11.52 4.24 -3.47
N ILE A 3 -10.97 5.37 -3.00
CA ILE A 3 -9.53 5.63 -3.05
C ILE A 3 -8.71 4.66 -2.20
N ALA A 4 -9.25 4.21 -1.06
CA ALA A 4 -8.61 3.19 -0.25
C ALA A 4 -8.50 1.86 -1.01
N ALA A 5 -9.56 1.46 -1.71
CA ALA A 5 -9.56 0.25 -2.54
C ALA A 5 -8.60 0.38 -3.74
N GLN A 6 -8.52 1.55 -4.37
CA GLN A 6 -7.55 1.82 -5.44
C GLN A 6 -6.12 1.70 -4.93
N ALA A 7 -5.78 2.38 -3.82
CA ALA A 7 -4.46 2.30 -3.22
C ALA A 7 -4.09 0.87 -2.81
N LEU A 8 -5.03 0.14 -2.21
CA LEU A 8 -4.87 -1.28 -1.87
C LEU A 8 -4.55 -2.13 -3.11
N GLY A 9 -5.22 -1.90 -4.23
CA GLY A 9 -4.94 -2.59 -5.50
C GLY A 9 -3.54 -2.31 -6.02
N ILE A 10 -3.09 -1.05 -5.95
CA ILE A 10 -1.71 -0.67 -6.32
C ILE A 10 -0.70 -1.35 -5.41
N ALA A 11 -0.94 -1.35 -4.10
CA ALA A 11 -0.07 -2.01 -3.13
C ALA A 11 0.06 -3.51 -3.39
N GLN A 12 -1.06 -4.20 -3.66
CA GLN A 12 -1.06 -5.61 -4.02
C GLN A 12 -0.27 -5.86 -5.31
N ALA A 13 -0.48 -5.05 -6.35
CA ALA A 13 0.24 -5.19 -7.61
C ALA A 13 1.77 -5.00 -7.44
N CYS A 14 2.21 -4.10 -6.56
CA CYS A 14 3.61 -3.95 -6.18
C CYS A 14 4.17 -5.20 -5.51
N LEU A 15 3.44 -5.80 -4.57
CA LEU A 15 3.86 -7.03 -3.89
C LEU A 15 3.97 -8.18 -4.90
N ASP A 16 2.99 -8.37 -5.77
CA ASP A 16 2.97 -9.44 -6.76
C ASP A 16 4.14 -9.33 -7.74
N ALA A 17 4.41 -8.12 -8.25
CA ALA A 17 5.57 -7.85 -9.10
C ALA A 17 6.89 -8.13 -8.38
N SER A 18 6.98 -7.75 -7.10
CA SER A 18 8.17 -7.96 -6.27
C SER A 18 8.42 -9.43 -5.96
N LEU A 19 7.37 -10.19 -5.64
CA LEU A 19 7.45 -11.65 -5.44
C LEU A 19 7.93 -12.36 -6.69
N LYS A 20 7.36 -12.01 -7.84
CA LYS A 20 7.77 -12.56 -9.15
C LYS A 20 9.24 -12.28 -9.42
N TYR A 21 9.65 -11.01 -9.37
CA TYR A 21 11.04 -10.62 -9.64
C TYR A 21 12.01 -11.27 -8.66
N ALA A 22 11.68 -11.30 -7.36
CA ALA A 22 12.53 -11.92 -6.35
C ALA A 22 12.70 -13.43 -6.55
N GLY A 23 11.68 -14.10 -7.08
CA GLY A 23 11.69 -15.52 -7.43
C GLY A 23 12.41 -15.87 -8.73
N GLU A 24 12.60 -14.91 -9.63
CA GLU A 24 13.28 -15.09 -10.93
C GLU A 24 14.73 -14.62 -10.90
N ARG A 25 14.99 -13.45 -10.30
CA ARG A 25 16.31 -12.81 -10.27
C ARG A 25 17.30 -13.63 -9.47
N ARG A 26 18.46 -13.92 -10.06
CA ARG A 26 19.59 -14.58 -9.40
C ARG A 26 20.74 -13.62 -9.16
N GLN A 27 21.32 -13.66 -7.97
CA GLN A 27 22.55 -12.97 -7.60
C GLN A 27 23.28 -13.81 -6.53
N PHE A 28 24.62 -13.75 -6.53
CA PHE A 28 25.44 -14.60 -5.66
C PHE A 28 25.04 -16.09 -5.75
N ARG A 29 24.82 -16.56 -6.99
CA ARG A 29 24.46 -17.96 -7.36
C ARG A 29 23.12 -18.49 -6.81
N ARG A 30 22.25 -17.64 -6.26
CA ARG A 30 20.91 -18.04 -5.77
C ARG A 30 19.84 -17.00 -6.11
N LYS A 31 18.57 -17.38 -5.99
CA LYS A 31 17.44 -16.45 -6.17
C LYS A 31 17.48 -15.38 -5.09
N ILE A 32 17.11 -14.14 -5.42
CA ILE A 32 17.17 -13.07 -4.41
C ILE A 32 16.11 -13.23 -3.30
N SER A 33 15.03 -13.98 -3.55
CA SER A 33 14.06 -14.39 -2.52
C SER A 33 14.65 -15.25 -1.39
N SER A 34 15.88 -15.76 -1.53
CA SER A 34 16.57 -16.52 -0.48
C SER A 34 17.36 -15.65 0.51
N PHE A 35 17.50 -14.35 0.27
CA PHE A 35 18.18 -13.44 1.20
C PHE A 35 17.19 -12.93 2.25
N GLY A 36 17.54 -13.02 3.54
CA GLY A 36 16.69 -12.57 4.64
C GLY A 36 16.23 -11.12 4.53
N ALA A 37 17.08 -10.22 4.01
CA ALA A 37 16.69 -8.82 3.78
C ALA A 37 15.51 -8.68 2.79
N ILE A 38 15.47 -9.51 1.73
CA ILE A 38 14.37 -9.51 0.75
C ILE A 38 13.12 -10.15 1.38
N GLN A 39 13.29 -11.23 2.14
CA GLN A 39 12.19 -11.89 2.84
C GLN A 39 11.50 -10.96 3.84
N ASN A 40 12.29 -10.20 4.62
CA ASN A 40 11.76 -9.22 5.56
C ASN A 40 10.94 -8.14 4.84
N MET A 41 11.49 -7.54 3.78
CA MET A 41 10.76 -6.55 2.97
C MET A 41 9.43 -7.09 2.45
N LEU A 42 9.41 -8.32 1.94
CA LEU A 42 8.18 -8.95 1.43
C LEU A 42 7.17 -9.22 2.56
N ALA A 43 7.63 -9.72 3.71
CA ALA A 43 6.78 -10.02 4.87
C ALA A 43 6.16 -8.75 5.47
N ASP A 44 6.95 -7.69 5.63
CA ASP A 44 6.49 -6.42 6.17
C ASP A 44 5.42 -5.79 5.27
N ILE A 45 5.65 -5.79 3.96
CA ILE A 45 4.69 -5.20 3.01
C ILE A 45 3.43 -6.04 2.88
N ALA A 46 3.53 -7.38 2.87
CA ALA A 46 2.36 -8.24 2.89
C ALA A 46 1.49 -7.99 4.13
N THR A 47 2.10 -7.83 5.29
CA THR A 47 1.39 -7.53 6.55
C THR A 47 0.67 -6.20 6.50
N ARG A 48 1.33 -5.14 5.98
CA ARG A 48 0.71 -3.82 5.82
C ARG A 48 -0.46 -3.85 4.84
N ILE A 49 -0.32 -4.57 3.73
CA ILE A 49 -1.39 -4.73 2.73
C ILE A 49 -2.60 -5.42 3.35
N GLU A 50 -2.40 -6.47 4.15
CA GLU A 50 -3.51 -7.15 4.80
C GLU A 50 -4.22 -6.27 5.84
N ALA A 51 -3.46 -5.49 6.62
CA ALA A 51 -4.04 -4.49 7.51
C ALA A 51 -4.89 -3.45 6.75
N ALA A 52 -4.38 -2.94 5.63
CA ALA A 52 -5.11 -1.99 4.78
C ALA A 52 -6.37 -2.61 4.17
N ARG A 53 -6.33 -3.89 3.79
CA ARG A 53 -7.48 -4.65 3.27
C ARG A 53 -8.57 -4.77 4.32
N LEU A 54 -8.23 -5.25 5.52
CA LEU A 54 -9.17 -5.41 6.62
C LEU A 54 -9.82 -4.08 7.00
N LEU A 55 -9.03 -3.01 7.10
CA LEU A 55 -9.54 -1.68 7.44
C LEU A 55 -10.48 -1.12 6.36
N THR A 56 -10.15 -1.35 5.09
CA THR A 56 -11.00 -0.97 3.95
C THR A 56 -12.34 -1.71 3.98
N TYR A 57 -12.33 -3.02 4.20
CA TYR A 57 -13.56 -3.80 4.29
C TYR A 57 -14.38 -3.48 5.53
N ARG A 58 -13.73 -3.15 6.66
CA ARG A 58 -14.43 -2.67 7.84
C ARG A 58 -15.16 -1.35 7.57
N ALA A 59 -14.53 -0.41 6.86
CA ALA A 59 -15.18 0.83 6.45
C ALA A 59 -16.40 0.56 5.54
N CYS A 60 -16.31 -0.39 4.61
CA CYS A 60 -17.44 -0.82 3.78
C CYS A 60 -18.59 -1.40 4.62
N SER A 61 -18.27 -2.31 5.55
CA SER A 61 -19.26 -2.95 6.42
C SER A 61 -20.03 -1.93 7.25
N LEU A 62 -19.32 -0.98 7.88
CA LEU A 62 -19.93 0.08 8.69
C LEU A 62 -20.78 1.03 7.85
N LYS A 63 -20.32 1.38 6.64
CA LYS A 63 -21.12 2.18 5.70
C LYS A 63 -22.43 1.47 5.34
N ARG A 64 -22.39 0.15 5.15
CA ARG A 64 -23.59 -0.63 4.80
C ARG A 64 -24.56 -0.82 5.96
N SER A 65 -24.08 -0.89 7.20
CA SER A 65 -24.93 -1.03 8.39
C SER A 65 -25.50 0.30 8.91
N GLY A 66 -25.36 1.40 8.16
CA GLY A 66 -25.81 2.74 8.59
C GLY A 66 -24.99 3.35 9.74
N GLY A 67 -23.87 2.74 10.10
CA GLY A 67 -23.00 3.21 11.18
C GLY A 67 -22.12 4.39 10.75
N GLY A 68 -21.50 5.06 11.74
CA GLY A 68 -20.57 6.17 11.54
C GLY A 68 -19.36 5.78 10.70
N SER A 69 -19.47 5.96 9.38
CA SER A 69 -18.48 5.48 8.41
C SER A 69 -17.37 6.48 8.10
N ALA A 70 -17.52 7.75 8.49
CA ALA A 70 -16.58 8.82 8.09
C ALA A 70 -15.16 8.60 8.65
N ALA A 71 -15.03 8.35 9.94
CA ALA A 71 -13.74 8.12 10.58
C ALA A 71 -13.06 6.85 10.05
N TYR A 72 -13.78 5.73 9.94
CA TYR A 72 -13.24 4.49 9.39
C TYR A 72 -12.89 4.62 7.91
N SER A 73 -13.65 5.40 7.12
CA SER A 73 -13.31 5.70 5.73
C SER A 73 -12.02 6.51 5.61
N ALA A 74 -11.80 7.45 6.52
CA ALA A 74 -10.57 8.24 6.59
C ALA A 74 -9.38 7.38 7.02
N MET A 75 -9.53 6.52 8.04
CA MET A 75 -8.52 5.55 8.47
C MET A 75 -8.14 4.61 7.33
N ALA A 76 -9.14 4.03 6.65
CA ALA A 76 -8.91 3.14 5.52
C ALA A 76 -8.14 3.83 4.39
N LYS A 77 -8.54 5.07 4.03
CA LYS A 77 -7.85 5.82 2.98
C LYS A 77 -6.41 6.10 3.37
N LEU A 78 -6.19 6.68 4.55
CA LEU A 78 -4.86 7.05 5.05
C LEU A 78 -3.91 5.85 5.06
N ASN A 79 -4.35 4.75 5.69
CA ASN A 79 -3.52 3.57 5.81
C ASN A 79 -3.25 2.90 4.46
N ALA A 80 -4.26 2.79 3.59
CA ALA A 80 -4.08 2.18 2.28
C ALA A 80 -3.18 3.02 1.36
N SER A 81 -3.32 4.35 1.36
CA SER A 81 -2.48 5.23 0.53
C SER A 81 -1.01 5.18 0.94
N GLU A 82 -0.72 5.26 2.24
CA GLU A 82 0.65 5.18 2.74
C GLU A 82 1.24 3.76 2.56
N THR A 83 0.41 2.73 2.66
CA THR A 83 0.81 1.36 2.35
C THR A 83 1.15 1.18 0.88
N ALA A 84 0.39 1.80 -0.04
CA ALA A 84 0.67 1.74 -1.46
C ALA A 84 2.00 2.40 -1.82
N VAL A 85 2.29 3.58 -1.24
CA VAL A 85 3.57 4.27 -1.46
C VAL A 85 4.72 3.44 -0.91
N GLU A 86 4.58 2.88 0.29
CA GLU A 86 5.62 2.04 0.89
C GLU A 86 5.84 0.73 0.10
N ALA A 87 4.77 0.08 -0.35
CA ALA A 87 4.85 -1.11 -1.19
C ALA A 87 5.56 -0.82 -2.53
N ALA A 88 5.29 0.34 -3.14
CA ALA A 88 5.97 0.75 -4.36
C ALA A 88 7.45 1.08 -4.12
N ARG A 89 7.77 1.77 -3.02
CA ARG A 89 9.15 2.06 -2.61
C ARG A 89 9.96 0.77 -2.41
N VAL A 90 9.39 -0.20 -1.69
CA VAL A 90 9.99 -1.53 -1.52
C VAL A 90 10.11 -2.26 -2.85
N GLY A 91 9.09 -2.16 -3.72
CA GLY A 91 9.14 -2.72 -5.06
C GLY A 91 10.32 -2.20 -5.86
N VAL A 92 10.55 -0.90 -5.90
CA VAL A 92 11.74 -0.30 -6.52
C VAL A 92 13.03 -0.84 -5.90
N GLN A 93 13.11 -0.91 -4.56
CA GLN A 93 14.29 -1.41 -3.86
C GLN A 93 14.62 -2.88 -4.20
N ILE A 94 13.62 -3.76 -4.26
CA ILE A 94 13.80 -5.18 -4.61
C ILE A 94 14.26 -5.33 -6.06
N HIS A 95 13.80 -4.46 -6.96
CA HIS A 95 14.22 -4.47 -8.38
C HIS A 95 15.59 -3.81 -8.60
N GLY A 96 16.10 -3.06 -7.63
CA GLY A 96 17.35 -2.30 -7.75
C GLY A 96 17.26 -1.27 -8.88
N GLY A 97 18.32 -1.13 -9.68
CA GLY A 97 18.34 -0.19 -10.81
C GLY A 97 17.19 -0.40 -11.81
N TYR A 98 16.74 -1.64 -12.01
CA TYR A 98 15.59 -1.94 -12.89
C TYR A 98 14.28 -1.36 -12.36
N GLY A 99 14.17 -1.12 -11.06
CA GLY A 99 13.01 -0.48 -10.44
C GLY A 99 12.77 0.96 -10.89
N TYR A 100 13.77 1.61 -11.50
CA TYR A 100 13.64 2.94 -12.11
C TYR A 100 13.30 2.90 -13.61
N THR A 101 13.26 1.71 -14.21
CA THR A 101 13.08 1.54 -15.65
C THR A 101 11.66 1.11 -15.99
N LYS A 102 11.18 1.48 -17.18
CA LYS A 102 9.87 1.06 -17.69
C LYS A 102 9.77 -0.43 -18.06
N ALA A 103 10.86 -1.18 -17.93
CA ALA A 103 10.87 -2.63 -18.16
C ALA A 103 10.07 -3.40 -17.08
N TYR A 104 9.93 -2.80 -15.89
CA TYR A 104 9.15 -3.37 -14.80
C TYR A 104 8.10 -2.36 -14.32
N PRO A 105 6.92 -2.82 -13.89
CA PRO A 105 5.79 -1.92 -13.63
C PRO A 105 5.92 -1.12 -12.32
N VAL A 106 6.90 -1.45 -11.46
CA VAL A 106 7.05 -0.85 -10.11
C VAL A 106 7.32 0.65 -10.13
N GLU A 107 8.01 1.18 -11.16
CA GLU A 107 8.20 2.64 -11.30
C GLU A 107 6.87 3.35 -11.49
N ARG A 108 6.00 2.76 -12.34
CA ARG A 108 4.68 3.31 -12.63
C ARG A 108 3.82 3.25 -11.39
N TYR A 109 3.84 2.12 -10.70
CA TYR A 109 3.10 1.97 -9.45
C TYR A 109 3.52 2.97 -8.38
N TYR A 110 4.79 3.37 -8.31
CA TYR A 110 5.22 4.43 -7.41
C TYR A 110 4.51 5.75 -7.75
N ARG A 111 4.55 6.16 -9.02
CA ARG A 111 3.88 7.39 -9.47
C ARG A 111 2.37 7.33 -9.21
N ASP A 112 1.75 6.20 -9.50
CA ASP A 112 0.32 5.97 -9.29
C ASP A 112 -0.06 5.92 -7.80
N ALA A 113 0.80 5.37 -6.93
CA ALA A 113 0.56 5.31 -5.49
C ALA A 113 0.63 6.70 -4.85
N LYS A 114 1.58 7.54 -5.28
CA LYS A 114 1.84 8.81 -4.61
C LYS A 114 0.66 9.78 -4.68
N VAL A 115 -0.09 9.77 -5.78
CA VAL A 115 -1.26 10.65 -5.91
C VAL A 115 -2.33 10.31 -4.85
N CYS A 116 -2.46 9.05 -4.41
CA CYS A 116 -3.45 8.62 -3.42
C CYS A 116 -3.35 9.30 -2.05
N GLU A 117 -2.17 9.82 -1.69
CA GLU A 117 -1.97 10.60 -0.46
C GLU A 117 -2.39 12.07 -0.60
N ILE A 118 -2.75 12.52 -1.81
CA ILE A 118 -2.95 13.94 -2.15
C ILE A 118 -4.42 14.22 -2.52
N TYR A 119 -4.94 13.62 -3.59
CA TYR A 119 -6.30 13.91 -4.06
C TYR A 119 -7.37 13.27 -3.18
N GLU A 120 -8.61 13.78 -3.25
CA GLU A 120 -9.74 13.29 -2.43
C GLU A 120 -9.45 13.39 -0.92
N GLY A 121 -8.78 14.49 -0.53
CA GLY A 121 -8.37 14.85 0.84
C GLY A 121 -7.01 14.26 1.23
N THR A 122 -6.00 15.10 1.45
CA THR A 122 -4.63 14.65 1.76
C THR A 122 -4.55 13.77 3.01
N SER A 123 -3.43 13.07 3.20
CA SER A 123 -3.17 12.29 4.42
C SER A 123 -3.39 13.12 5.70
N GLU A 124 -3.01 14.40 5.71
CA GLU A 124 -3.19 15.32 6.84
C GLU A 124 -4.67 15.62 7.08
N VAL A 125 -5.45 15.80 6.01
CA VAL A 125 -6.91 15.96 6.10
C VAL A 125 -7.55 14.69 6.67
N GLN A 126 -7.12 13.50 6.24
CA GLN A 126 -7.64 12.24 6.80
C GLN A 126 -7.33 12.13 8.30
N ARG A 127 -6.10 12.46 8.72
CA ARG A 127 -5.73 12.51 10.14
C ARG A 127 -6.60 13.48 10.92
N MET A 128 -6.90 14.65 10.36
CA MET A 128 -7.79 15.63 10.99
C MET A 128 -9.20 15.07 11.19
N VAL A 129 -9.78 14.39 10.18
CA VAL A 129 -11.10 13.74 10.28
C VAL A 129 -11.10 12.67 11.36
N ILE A 130 -10.05 11.86 11.43
CA ILE A 130 -9.88 10.82 12.46
C ILE A 130 -9.80 11.46 13.85
N ALA A 131 -8.95 12.47 14.02
CA ALA A 131 -8.75 13.15 15.30
C ALA A 131 -10.04 13.81 15.80
N ARG A 132 -10.80 14.49 14.92
CA ARG A 132 -12.11 15.07 15.26
C ARG A 132 -13.09 14.03 15.78
N SER A 133 -13.19 12.89 15.08
CA SER A 133 -14.04 11.78 15.52
C SER A 133 -13.63 11.20 16.87
N LEU A 134 -12.33 11.10 17.17
CA LEU A 134 -11.84 10.59 18.45
C LEU A 134 -12.09 11.58 19.60
N LEU A 135 -12.05 12.88 19.31
CA LEU A 135 -12.23 13.95 20.30
C LEU A 135 -13.68 14.41 20.47
N GLY A 136 -14.64 13.82 19.73
CA GLY A 136 -16.05 14.19 19.78
C GLY A 136 -16.34 15.62 19.30
N ARG A 137 -15.57 16.11 18.32
CA ARG A 137 -15.70 17.46 17.74
C ARG A 137 -16.09 17.41 16.27
#